data_AF-A0A2E3TU80-F1
#
_entry.id   AF-A0A2E3TU80-F1
#
_cell.length_a   1.000
_cell.length_b   1.000
_cell.length_c   1.000
_cell.angle_alpha   90.00
_cell.angle_beta   90.00
_cell.angle_gamma   90.00
#
_symmetry.space_group_name_H-M   'P 1'
#
loop_
_entity.id
_entity.type
_entity.pdbx_description
1 polymer ?
#
loop_
_entity_poly.entity_id
_entity_poly.type
_entity_poly.pdbx_seq_one_letter_code
_entity_poly.pdbx_strand_id
1 'polypeptide(L)'
;MSVANPSVPPKNSSNKSPKKVAKKQSLLALRNLTHEIHECRECSRLVAWREQVAVEKRASFRDEEYWGKAISGFGDPSARIVILGLAPAAHGANRTGRMFTGDRSGDWLFRAMHRAGLANQAESVGADDGLELANAWVTSAVKCAPPLNKPTTDERDACRPFLERELKALSGAAVVICLGTFGYNAACQFFGVRPRPKFGHGLEVPVASLDGRSLTIVCSYHVSQQNTFTKRLTEPMLDAVFSRAVELADQ
;
A
#
# COMPACT_ATOMS: atom_id res chain seq x y z
N MET A 1 11.76 38.63 58.70
CA MET A 1 12.13 38.71 57.27
C MET A 1 11.77 37.38 56.63
N SER A 2 10.62 37.29 55.98
CA SER A 2 10.18 36.09 55.25
C SER A 2 10.11 36.47 53.78
N VAL A 3 10.98 35.86 52.97
CA VAL A 3 11.05 36.11 51.53
C VAL A 3 10.11 35.11 50.85
N ALA A 4 8.99 35.61 50.34
CA ALA A 4 8.08 34.81 49.53
C ALA A 4 8.71 34.56 48.16
N ASN A 5 8.81 33.29 47.79
CA ASN A 5 9.28 32.83 46.49
C ASN A 5 8.14 32.98 45.46
N PRO A 6 8.35 33.63 44.30
CA PRO A 6 7.32 33.69 43.27
C PRO A 6 7.23 32.34 42.55
N SER A 7 6.09 31.68 42.69
CA SER A 7 5.75 30.46 41.96
C SER A 7 5.73 30.70 40.46
N VAL A 8 6.62 30.04 39.72
CA VAL A 8 6.59 29.97 38.25
C VAL A 8 5.36 29.15 37.83
N PRO A 9 4.45 29.67 37.00
CA PRO A 9 3.31 28.88 36.52
C PRO A 9 3.80 27.78 35.57
N PRO A 10 3.19 26.58 35.59
CA PRO A 10 3.59 25.49 34.70
C PRO A 10 3.32 25.90 33.24
N LYS A 11 4.36 25.85 32.41
CA LYS A 11 4.25 25.99 30.96
C LYS A 11 3.42 24.82 30.43
N ASN A 12 2.13 25.06 30.17
CA ASN A 12 1.26 24.08 29.54
C ASN A 12 1.60 23.98 28.04
N SER A 13 2.57 23.12 27.69
CA SER A 13 3.02 22.91 26.32
C SER A 13 2.23 21.78 25.63
N SER A 14 1.04 22.08 25.12
CA SER A 14 0.37 21.12 24.23
C SER A 14 -0.52 21.77 23.16
N ASN A 15 -0.06 22.83 22.51
CA ASN A 15 -0.71 23.33 21.30
C ASN A 15 -0.08 22.67 20.06
N LYS A 16 -0.39 21.38 19.82
CA LYS A 16 0.05 20.68 18.61
C LYS A 16 -0.87 21.06 17.45
N SER A 17 -0.29 21.44 16.31
CA SER A 17 -1.08 21.80 15.13
C SER A 17 -1.99 20.63 14.67
N PRO A 18 -3.19 20.91 14.13
CA PRO A 18 -4.14 19.89 13.69
C PRO A 18 -3.53 18.85 12.75
N LYS A 19 -2.65 19.27 11.84
CA LYS A 19 -1.91 18.38 10.92
C LYS A 19 -1.01 17.37 11.67
N LYS A 20 -0.33 17.79 12.73
CA LYS A 20 0.53 16.90 13.54
C LYS A 20 -0.30 15.88 14.33
N VAL A 21 -1.49 16.27 14.79
CA VAL A 21 -2.42 15.37 15.49
C VAL A 21 -2.97 14.31 14.54
N ALA A 22 -3.45 14.71 13.36
CA ALA A 22 -3.94 13.81 12.32
C ALA A 22 -2.86 12.79 11.89
N LYS A 23 -1.63 13.24 11.61
CA LYS A 23 -0.51 12.34 11.27
C LYS A 23 -0.24 11.30 12.36
N LYS A 24 -0.27 11.70 13.64
CA LYS A 24 -0.06 10.78 14.76
C LYS A 24 -1.19 9.75 14.86
N GLN A 25 -2.44 10.15 14.64
CA GLN A 25 -3.60 9.26 14.66
C GLN A 25 -3.53 8.24 13.51
N SER A 26 -3.25 8.70 12.29
CA SER A 26 -3.04 7.82 11.13
C SER A 26 -1.93 6.80 11.39
N LEU A 27 -0.78 7.24 11.90
CA LEU A 27 0.32 6.34 12.25
C LEU A 27 -0.09 5.28 13.28
N LEU A 28 -0.81 5.67 14.35
CA LEU A 28 -1.26 4.72 15.37
C LEU A 28 -2.27 3.72 14.80
N ALA A 29 -3.23 4.18 14.00
CA ALA A 29 -4.23 3.34 13.36
C ALA A 29 -3.57 2.32 12.41
N LEU A 30 -2.62 2.75 11.57
CA LEU A 30 -1.89 1.89 10.65
C LEU A 30 -1.01 0.87 11.39
N ARG A 31 -0.37 1.26 12.50
CA ARG A 31 0.40 0.33 13.34
C ARG A 31 -0.47 -0.75 13.96
N ASN A 32 -1.61 -0.39 14.55
CA ASN A 32 -2.54 -1.36 15.10
C ASN A 32 -3.07 -2.31 14.02
N LEU A 33 -3.44 -1.75 12.86
CA LEU A 33 -3.89 -2.52 11.71
C LEU A 33 -2.81 -3.48 11.19
N THR A 34 -1.55 -3.07 11.21
CA THR A 34 -0.41 -3.91 10.81
C THR A 34 -0.33 -5.15 11.70
N HIS A 35 -0.42 -4.98 13.03
CA HIS A 35 -0.43 -6.11 13.96
C HIS A 35 -1.60 -7.06 13.69
N GLU A 36 -2.81 -6.53 13.50
CA GLU A 36 -3.99 -7.35 13.21
C GLU A 36 -3.87 -8.12 11.88
N ILE A 37 -3.34 -7.46 10.83
CA ILE A 37 -3.11 -8.11 9.54
C ILE A 37 -2.12 -9.27 9.71
N HIS A 38 -0.97 -9.04 10.34
CA HIS A 38 0.09 -10.04 10.48
C HIS A 38 -0.36 -11.31 11.23
N GLU A 39 -1.28 -11.17 12.17
CA GLU A 39 -1.85 -12.29 12.94
C GLU A 39 -3.09 -12.92 12.27
N CYS A 40 -3.59 -12.36 11.17
CA CYS A 40 -4.78 -12.86 10.49
C CYS A 40 -4.60 -14.28 9.91
N ARG A 41 -5.60 -15.13 10.18
CA ARG A 41 -5.70 -16.52 9.69
C ARG A 41 -7.08 -16.88 9.10
N GLU A 42 -7.91 -15.90 8.74
CA GLU A 42 -9.30 -16.13 8.33
C GLU A 42 -9.44 -16.99 7.06
N CYS A 43 -8.58 -16.77 6.07
CA CYS A 43 -8.65 -17.45 4.78
C CYS A 43 -7.83 -18.76 4.78
N SER A 44 -8.43 -19.89 5.17
CA SER A 44 -7.72 -21.18 5.33
C SER A 44 -6.86 -21.59 4.13
N ARG A 45 -7.35 -21.43 2.90
CA ARG A 45 -6.59 -21.72 1.66
C ARG A 45 -5.33 -20.86 1.52
N LEU A 46 -5.45 -19.57 1.82
CA LEU A 46 -4.32 -18.62 1.73
C LEU A 46 -3.31 -18.85 2.85
N VAL A 47 -3.79 -19.19 4.05
CA VAL A 47 -2.93 -19.54 5.20
C VAL A 47 -2.12 -20.80 4.90
N ALA A 48 -2.78 -21.86 4.43
CA ALA A 48 -2.11 -23.10 4.06
C ALA A 48 -1.06 -22.85 2.96
N TRP A 49 -1.43 -22.10 1.92
CA TRP A 49 -0.51 -21.81 0.81
C TRP A 49 0.69 -20.96 1.22
N ARG A 50 0.48 -19.86 1.95
CA ARG A 50 1.57 -18.93 2.31
C ARG A 50 2.61 -19.62 3.22
N GLU A 51 2.15 -20.51 4.09
CA GLU A 51 2.99 -21.30 5.01
C GLU A 51 3.68 -22.45 4.30
N GLN A 52 2.99 -23.18 3.42
CA GLN A 52 3.60 -24.21 2.58
C GLN A 52 4.76 -23.63 1.76
N VAL A 53 4.54 -22.49 1.10
CA VAL A 53 5.58 -21.82 0.31
C VAL A 53 6.76 -21.36 1.18
N ALA A 54 6.50 -20.96 2.43
CA ALA A 54 7.55 -20.54 3.36
C ALA A 54 8.45 -21.72 3.81
N VAL A 55 7.92 -22.93 3.80
CA VAL A 55 8.66 -24.17 4.13
C VAL A 55 9.35 -24.76 2.91
N GLU A 56 8.62 -24.96 1.81
CA GLU A 56 9.14 -25.58 0.59
C GLU A 56 10.21 -24.71 -0.08
N LYS A 57 9.96 -23.40 -0.12
CA LYS A 57 10.80 -22.37 -0.74
C LYS A 57 11.11 -22.68 -2.22
N ARG A 58 11.78 -21.74 -2.89
CA ARG A 58 12.37 -22.02 -4.21
C ARG A 58 13.86 -22.23 -4.07
N ALA A 59 14.48 -22.99 -4.98
CA ALA A 59 15.91 -23.31 -4.93
C ALA A 59 16.80 -22.06 -4.76
N SER A 60 16.49 -20.96 -5.43
CA SER A 60 17.23 -19.70 -5.33
C SER A 60 17.15 -19.02 -3.95
N PHE A 61 16.20 -19.41 -3.10
CA PHE A 61 15.91 -18.82 -1.79
C PHE A 61 15.85 -19.87 -0.67
N ARG A 62 16.44 -21.06 -0.88
CA ARG A 62 16.33 -22.19 0.06
C ARG A 62 16.86 -21.88 1.46
N ASP A 63 17.89 -21.02 1.53
CA ASP A 63 18.61 -20.68 2.77
C ASP A 63 18.03 -19.42 3.44
N GLU A 64 17.01 -18.77 2.84
CA GLU A 64 16.36 -17.59 3.42
C GLU A 64 15.22 -17.96 4.37
N GLU A 65 15.05 -17.21 5.44
CA GLU A 65 13.85 -17.27 6.27
C GLU A 65 12.70 -16.51 5.58
N TYR A 66 11.56 -17.17 5.40
CA TYR A 66 10.38 -16.56 4.79
C TYR A 66 9.47 -15.97 5.85
N TRP A 67 8.88 -14.82 5.53
CA TRP A 67 7.85 -14.21 6.37
C TRP A 67 6.64 -15.12 6.64
N GLY A 68 6.06 -15.74 5.61
CA GLY A 68 5.01 -16.75 5.75
C GLY A 68 3.69 -16.29 6.41
N LYS A 69 3.50 -14.98 6.62
CA LYS A 69 2.27 -14.40 7.18
C LYS A 69 1.62 -13.42 6.19
N ALA A 70 0.49 -12.84 6.57
CA ALA A 70 -0.11 -11.75 5.81
C ALA A 70 0.81 -10.52 5.84
N ILE A 71 0.67 -9.66 4.83
CA ILE A 71 1.52 -8.49 4.59
C ILE A 71 0.67 -7.23 4.70
N SER A 72 1.03 -6.31 5.60
CA SER A 72 0.42 -4.98 5.65
C SER A 72 0.88 -4.11 4.47
N GLY A 73 0.18 -3.01 4.21
CA GLY A 73 0.79 -1.95 3.40
C GLY A 73 1.97 -1.30 4.13
N PHE A 74 2.73 -0.49 3.41
CA PHE A 74 3.86 0.26 3.96
C PHE A 74 4.04 1.60 3.25
N GLY A 75 4.68 2.55 3.94
CA GLY A 75 5.04 3.86 3.38
C GLY A 75 4.80 4.99 4.36
N ASP A 76 4.56 6.20 3.83
CA ASP A 76 4.28 7.38 4.64
C ASP A 76 2.83 7.35 5.19
N PRO A 77 2.63 7.39 6.52
CA PRO A 77 1.29 7.52 7.12
C PRO A 77 0.53 8.79 6.71
N SER A 78 1.22 9.76 6.11
CA SER A 78 0.65 11.00 5.55
C SER A 78 0.59 10.99 4.02
N ALA A 79 0.69 9.83 3.37
CA ALA A 79 0.70 9.72 1.92
C ALA A 79 -0.48 10.43 1.25
N ARG A 80 -0.19 11.21 0.20
CA ARG A 80 -1.18 11.74 -0.74
C ARG A 80 -1.46 10.74 -1.87
N ILE A 81 -0.54 9.83 -2.16
CA ILE A 81 -0.68 8.83 -3.23
C ILE A 81 -0.69 7.42 -2.64
N VAL A 82 -1.73 6.64 -2.97
CA VAL A 82 -1.82 5.22 -2.57
C VAL A 82 -1.70 4.32 -3.79
N ILE A 83 -0.79 3.35 -3.75
CA ILE A 83 -0.64 2.32 -4.76
C ILE A 83 -1.38 1.08 -4.29
N LEU A 84 -2.38 0.64 -5.05
CA LEU A 84 -3.25 -0.49 -4.73
C LEU A 84 -3.06 -1.64 -5.72
N GLY A 85 -2.44 -2.70 -5.24
CA GLY A 85 -2.21 -3.96 -5.96
C GLY A 85 -3.29 -5.03 -5.77
N LEU A 86 -3.03 -6.20 -6.36
CA LEU A 86 -3.84 -7.41 -6.20
C LEU A 86 -3.57 -8.09 -4.85
N ALA A 87 -2.40 -8.73 -4.69
CA ALA A 87 -2.01 -9.52 -3.53
C ALA A 87 -0.48 -9.75 -3.51
N PRO A 88 0.11 -10.14 -2.36
CA PRO A 88 1.49 -10.59 -2.26
C PRO A 88 1.86 -11.71 -3.23
N ALA A 89 3.07 -11.67 -3.80
CA ALA A 89 3.63 -12.80 -4.52
C ALA A 89 4.20 -13.85 -3.55
N ALA A 90 4.10 -15.12 -3.93
CA ALA A 90 4.52 -16.28 -3.13
C ALA A 90 6.01 -16.26 -2.74
N HIS A 91 6.88 -15.72 -3.60
CA HIS A 91 8.32 -15.57 -3.33
C HIS A 91 8.81 -14.11 -3.38
N GLY A 92 7.88 -13.16 -3.38
CA GLY A 92 8.15 -11.73 -3.19
C GLY A 92 7.81 -11.37 -1.75
N ALA A 93 6.74 -10.60 -1.57
CA ALA A 93 6.28 -10.15 -0.25
C ALA A 93 6.04 -11.28 0.78
N ASN A 94 5.57 -12.47 0.37
CA ASN A 94 5.43 -13.61 1.30
C ASN A 94 6.77 -14.14 1.85
N ARG A 95 7.87 -13.86 1.14
CA ARG A 95 9.23 -14.14 1.60
C ARG A 95 9.78 -12.97 2.40
N THR A 96 9.70 -11.77 1.83
CA THR A 96 10.41 -10.58 2.34
C THR A 96 9.68 -9.83 3.45
N GLY A 97 8.38 -10.09 3.67
CA GLY A 97 7.57 -9.41 4.68
C GLY A 97 7.14 -7.99 4.30
N ARG A 98 7.49 -7.47 3.12
CA ARG A 98 7.12 -6.12 2.67
C ARG A 98 6.41 -6.15 1.32
N MET A 99 5.34 -5.37 1.19
CA MET A 99 4.51 -5.36 -0.02
C MET A 99 5.35 -5.03 -1.27
N PHE A 100 5.10 -5.76 -2.37
CA PHE A 100 5.86 -5.63 -3.63
C PHE A 100 7.39 -5.78 -3.51
N THR A 101 7.93 -6.40 -2.47
CA THR A 101 9.40 -6.48 -2.26
C THR A 101 9.94 -7.86 -2.64
N GLY A 102 11.07 -7.91 -3.36
CA GLY A 102 11.78 -9.16 -3.67
C GLY A 102 11.21 -9.98 -4.84
N ASP A 103 10.46 -9.36 -5.74
CA ASP A 103 10.04 -9.95 -7.01
C ASP A 103 10.09 -8.94 -8.16
N ARG A 104 10.01 -9.42 -9.41
CA ARG A 104 10.14 -8.56 -10.61
C ARG A 104 9.05 -7.49 -10.73
N SER A 105 7.86 -7.73 -10.17
CA SER A 105 6.79 -6.74 -10.19
C SER A 105 7.15 -5.57 -9.27
N GLY A 106 7.74 -5.90 -8.13
CA GLY A 106 8.40 -4.97 -7.22
C GLY A 106 9.47 -4.12 -7.86
N ASP A 107 10.40 -4.75 -8.58
CA ASP A 107 11.50 -4.05 -9.25
C ASP A 107 10.99 -2.99 -10.23
N TRP A 108 9.89 -3.27 -10.94
CA TRP A 108 9.25 -2.30 -11.83
C TRP A 108 8.58 -1.17 -11.07
N LEU A 109 7.84 -1.51 -10.01
CA LEU A 109 7.12 -0.54 -9.19
C LEU A 109 8.08 0.46 -8.53
N PHE A 110 9.08 -0.02 -7.80
CA PHE A 110 9.97 0.86 -7.03
C PHE A 110 10.91 1.68 -7.90
N ARG A 111 11.36 1.15 -9.04
CA ARG A 111 12.09 1.95 -10.04
C ARG A 111 11.26 3.13 -10.55
N ALA A 112 9.98 2.91 -10.85
CA ALA A 112 9.09 3.99 -11.29
C ALA A 112 8.79 4.99 -10.17
N MET A 113 8.54 4.51 -8.94
CA MET A 113 8.33 5.37 -7.77
C MET A 113 9.56 6.22 -7.44
N HIS A 114 10.77 5.66 -7.55
CA HIS A 114 12.02 6.40 -7.37
C HIS A 114 12.19 7.50 -8.42
N ARG A 115 11.94 7.20 -9.71
CA ARG A 115 11.96 8.22 -10.77
C ARG A 115 10.94 9.33 -10.55
N ALA A 116 9.79 9.02 -9.94
CA ALA A 116 8.76 9.98 -9.57
C ALA A 116 9.03 10.73 -8.25
N GLY A 117 10.15 10.47 -7.56
CA GLY A 117 10.49 11.09 -6.28
C GLY A 117 9.66 10.60 -5.08
N LEU A 118 8.97 9.47 -5.21
CA LEU A 118 8.12 8.87 -4.16
C LEU A 118 8.86 7.83 -3.30
N ALA A 119 10.04 7.40 -3.71
CA ALA A 119 10.91 6.47 -3.00
C ALA A 119 12.35 7.02 -2.95
N ASN A 120 13.07 6.78 -1.87
CA ASN A 120 14.46 7.22 -1.69
C ASN A 120 15.49 6.38 -2.48
N GLN A 121 15.09 5.20 -2.94
CA GLN A 121 15.92 4.30 -3.74
C GLN A 121 15.05 3.50 -4.73
N ALA A 122 15.68 2.91 -5.74
CA ALA A 122 14.99 2.21 -6.81
C ALA A 122 14.77 0.71 -6.49
N GLU A 123 15.60 0.16 -5.61
CA GLU A 123 15.61 -1.25 -5.22
C GLU A 123 14.80 -1.52 -3.96
N SER A 124 14.13 -2.67 -3.94
CA SER A 124 13.35 -3.17 -2.81
C SER A 124 13.63 -4.66 -2.65
N VAL A 125 14.65 -4.97 -1.85
CA VAL A 125 15.23 -6.31 -1.69
C VAL A 125 14.68 -7.03 -0.47
N GLY A 126 14.56 -6.32 0.66
CA GLY A 126 14.13 -6.87 1.95
C GLY A 126 13.54 -5.79 2.85
N ALA A 127 12.86 -6.17 3.95
CA ALA A 127 12.16 -5.20 4.78
C ALA A 127 13.07 -4.17 5.49
N ASP A 128 14.36 -4.48 5.65
CA ASP A 128 15.38 -3.74 6.38
C ASP A 128 16.40 -3.02 5.46
N ASP A 129 16.16 -2.99 4.15
CA ASP A 129 17.08 -2.44 3.13
C ASP A 129 17.14 -0.91 3.04
N GLY A 130 16.54 -0.19 4.00
CA GLY A 130 16.53 1.28 4.04
C GLY A 130 15.57 1.97 3.06
N LEU A 131 14.73 1.23 2.33
CA LEU A 131 13.70 1.84 1.48
C LEU A 131 12.68 2.61 2.31
N GLU A 132 12.58 3.91 2.03
CA GLU A 132 11.60 4.82 2.59
C GLU A 132 10.75 5.42 1.47
N LEU A 133 9.44 5.54 1.72
CA LEU A 133 8.51 6.19 0.80
C LEU A 133 8.16 7.58 1.33
N ALA A 134 8.20 8.57 0.43
CA ALA A 134 7.76 9.92 0.70
C ALA A 134 6.43 10.16 -0.02
N ASN A 135 5.43 10.65 0.70
CA ASN A 135 4.12 10.99 0.13
C ASN A 135 3.35 9.80 -0.50
N ALA A 136 3.84 8.57 -0.33
CA ALA A 136 3.29 7.37 -0.94
C ALA A 136 3.05 6.24 0.07
N TRP A 137 2.00 5.46 -0.18
CA TRP A 137 1.68 4.23 0.55
C TRP A 137 1.43 3.10 -0.44
N VAL A 138 2.08 1.95 -0.26
CA VAL A 138 1.96 0.78 -1.13
C VAL A 138 1.20 -0.32 -0.40
N THR A 139 0.13 -0.83 -1.02
CA THR A 139 -0.72 -1.87 -0.43
C THR A 139 -1.36 -2.78 -1.50
N SER A 140 -2.17 -3.74 -1.05
CA SER A 140 -2.90 -4.69 -1.89
C SER A 140 -4.33 -4.94 -1.38
N ALA A 141 -5.21 -5.38 -2.28
CA ALA A 141 -6.58 -5.72 -1.94
C ALA A 141 -6.69 -7.01 -1.09
N VAL A 142 -5.81 -7.99 -1.31
CA VAL A 142 -5.67 -9.19 -0.49
C VAL A 142 -4.30 -9.20 0.17
N LYS A 143 -4.24 -9.47 1.49
CA LYS A 143 -3.02 -9.36 2.30
C LYS A 143 -2.19 -10.63 2.38
N CYS A 144 -2.68 -11.77 1.87
CA CYS A 144 -1.92 -13.04 1.83
C CYS A 144 -1.58 -13.42 0.40
N ALA A 145 -0.48 -14.13 0.19
CA ALA A 145 -0.16 -14.70 -1.11
C ALA A 145 -1.20 -15.74 -1.53
N PRO A 146 -1.85 -15.61 -2.70
CA PRO A 146 -2.74 -16.63 -3.21
C PRO A 146 -2.04 -17.58 -4.18
N PRO A 147 -2.42 -18.87 -4.21
CA PRO A 147 -2.00 -19.78 -5.27
C PRO A 147 -2.21 -19.17 -6.65
N LEU A 148 -1.20 -19.30 -7.52
CA LEU A 148 -1.21 -18.79 -8.89
C LEU A 148 -1.48 -17.27 -9.02
N ASN A 149 -1.30 -16.50 -7.95
CA ASN A 149 -1.67 -15.08 -7.88
C ASN A 149 -3.17 -14.84 -8.18
N LYS A 150 -4.03 -15.77 -7.77
CA LYS A 150 -5.48 -15.73 -8.00
C LYS A 150 -6.25 -15.89 -6.68
N PRO A 151 -6.56 -14.78 -5.99
CA PRO A 151 -7.47 -14.83 -4.85
C PRO A 151 -8.90 -15.05 -5.33
N THR A 152 -9.73 -15.69 -4.50
CA THR A 152 -11.17 -15.82 -4.73
C THR A 152 -11.91 -14.53 -4.38
N THR A 153 -13.18 -14.43 -4.75
CA THR A 153 -14.05 -13.33 -4.29
C THR A 153 -14.25 -13.35 -2.78
N ASP A 154 -14.37 -14.54 -2.19
CA ASP A 154 -14.57 -14.68 -0.75
C ASP A 154 -13.33 -14.24 0.02
N GLU A 155 -12.14 -14.58 -0.49
CA GLU A 155 -10.87 -14.12 0.09
C GLU A 155 -10.68 -12.61 -0.04
N ARG A 156 -11.10 -12.02 -1.17
CA ARG A 156 -11.16 -10.57 -1.33
C ARG A 156 -12.07 -9.95 -0.29
N ASP A 157 -13.26 -10.51 -0.12
CA ASP A 157 -14.29 -9.96 0.76
C ASP A 157 -13.94 -10.12 2.24
N ALA A 158 -13.26 -11.21 2.61
CA ALA A 158 -12.66 -11.40 3.93
C ALA A 158 -11.51 -10.40 4.20
N CYS A 159 -10.70 -10.07 3.18
CA CYS A 159 -9.63 -9.06 3.34
C CYS A 159 -10.14 -7.61 3.27
N ARG A 160 -11.34 -7.37 2.75
CA ARG A 160 -11.90 -6.04 2.52
C ARG A 160 -11.88 -5.16 3.78
N PRO A 161 -12.29 -5.61 4.99
CA PRO A 161 -12.25 -4.79 6.19
C PRO A 161 -10.88 -4.20 6.51
N PHE A 162 -9.79 -4.93 6.22
CA PHE A 162 -8.44 -4.40 6.40
C PHE A 162 -8.13 -3.28 5.40
N LEU A 163 -8.43 -3.48 4.12
CA LEU A 163 -8.22 -2.44 3.10
C LEU A 163 -9.04 -1.18 3.42
N GLU A 164 -10.30 -1.32 3.82
CA GLU A 164 -11.15 -0.17 4.14
C GLU A 164 -10.58 0.63 5.32
N ARG A 165 -10.11 -0.04 6.37
CA ARG A 165 -9.50 0.60 7.54
C ARG A 165 -8.17 1.26 7.20
N GLU A 166 -7.39 0.64 6.32
CA GLU A 166 -6.14 1.19 5.82
C GLU A 166 -6.37 2.50 5.04
N LEU A 167 -7.29 2.47 4.06
CA LEU A 167 -7.66 3.66 3.28
C LEU A 167 -8.31 4.75 4.14
N LYS A 168 -9.09 4.38 5.16
CA LYS A 168 -9.62 5.30 6.18
C LYS A 168 -8.51 6.00 6.97
N ALA A 169 -7.47 5.26 7.36
CA ALA A 169 -6.35 5.79 8.12
C ALA A 169 -5.47 6.74 7.27
N LEU A 170 -5.38 6.49 5.97
CA LEU A 170 -4.71 7.34 4.98
C LEU A 170 -5.58 8.52 4.56
N SER A 171 -6.11 9.26 5.53
CA SER A 171 -7.01 10.38 5.27
C SER A 171 -6.36 11.42 4.35
N GLY A 172 -5.04 11.64 4.39
CA GLY A 172 -4.34 12.55 3.48
C GLY A 172 -4.46 12.22 1.97
N ALA A 173 -4.85 11.01 1.59
CA ALA A 173 -4.85 10.56 0.21
C ALA A 173 -5.66 11.48 -0.72
N ALA A 174 -5.08 11.81 -1.87
CA ALA A 174 -5.68 12.54 -2.98
C ALA A 174 -5.68 11.72 -4.28
N VAL A 175 -4.84 10.68 -4.38
CA VAL A 175 -4.79 9.80 -5.54
C VAL A 175 -4.68 8.33 -5.11
N VAL A 176 -5.41 7.45 -5.79
CA VAL A 176 -5.25 5.99 -5.67
C VAL A 176 -4.89 5.39 -7.02
N ILE A 177 -3.63 4.96 -7.18
CA ILE A 177 -3.15 4.25 -8.35
C ILE A 177 -3.52 2.77 -8.24
N CYS A 178 -4.44 2.31 -9.09
CA CYS A 178 -4.88 0.93 -9.14
C CYS A 178 -4.08 0.12 -10.16
N LEU A 179 -3.29 -0.85 -9.68
CA LEU A 179 -2.51 -1.75 -10.52
C LEU A 179 -3.35 -2.95 -10.95
N GLY A 180 -3.90 -2.88 -12.16
CA GLY A 180 -4.78 -3.88 -12.74
C GLY A 180 -6.24 -3.79 -12.28
N THR A 181 -7.09 -4.56 -12.95
CA THR A 181 -8.54 -4.52 -12.77
C THR A 181 -8.99 -4.94 -11.36
N PHE A 182 -8.23 -5.80 -10.68
CA PHE A 182 -8.61 -6.26 -9.35
C PHE A 182 -8.50 -5.16 -8.29
N GLY A 183 -7.37 -4.45 -8.25
CA GLY A 183 -7.18 -3.28 -7.39
C GLY A 183 -8.20 -2.18 -7.71
N TYR A 184 -8.44 -1.93 -9.00
CA TYR A 184 -9.47 -1.00 -9.45
C TYR A 184 -10.87 -1.36 -8.94
N ASN A 185 -11.24 -2.64 -9.04
CA ASN A 185 -12.54 -3.10 -8.54
C ASN A 185 -12.68 -2.91 -7.03
N ALA A 186 -11.61 -3.17 -6.26
CA ALA A 186 -11.59 -2.95 -4.82
C ALA A 186 -11.70 -1.45 -4.46
N ALA A 187 -10.99 -0.58 -5.17
CA ALA A 187 -11.10 0.87 -4.99
C ALA A 187 -12.52 1.38 -5.32
N CYS A 188 -13.08 0.99 -6.46
CA CYS A 188 -14.46 1.38 -6.82
C CYS A 188 -15.49 0.92 -5.80
N GLN A 189 -15.30 -0.28 -5.22
CA GLN A 189 -16.18 -0.77 -4.16
C GLN A 189 -16.07 0.09 -2.90
N PHE A 190 -14.86 0.46 -2.49
CA PHE A 190 -14.63 1.33 -1.32
C PHE A 190 -15.20 2.74 -1.51
N PHE A 191 -14.96 3.36 -2.67
CA PHE A 191 -15.41 4.72 -2.98
C PHE A 191 -16.84 4.79 -3.54
N GLY A 192 -17.57 3.67 -3.60
CA GLY A 192 -18.97 3.67 -4.03
C GLY A 192 -19.22 4.03 -5.50
N VAL A 193 -18.24 3.83 -6.39
CA VAL A 193 -18.32 4.24 -7.81
C VAL A 193 -19.36 3.41 -8.57
N ARG A 194 -20.47 4.05 -8.97
CA ARG A 194 -21.55 3.43 -9.77
C ARG A 194 -22.17 4.43 -10.78
N PRO A 195 -22.36 4.04 -12.06
CA PRO A 195 -21.86 2.82 -12.69
C PRO A 195 -20.32 2.83 -12.76
N ARG A 196 -19.68 1.67 -12.56
CA ARG A 196 -18.22 1.57 -12.60
C ARG A 196 -17.70 1.66 -14.05
N PRO A 197 -16.85 2.65 -14.39
CA PRO A 197 -16.26 2.73 -15.72
C PRO A 197 -15.45 1.48 -16.07
N LYS A 198 -15.38 1.13 -17.36
CA LYS A 198 -14.57 -0.01 -17.82
C LYS A 198 -13.09 0.29 -17.58
N PHE A 199 -12.38 -0.64 -16.94
CA PHE A 199 -10.95 -0.52 -16.67
C PHE A 199 -10.14 -0.31 -17.96
N GLY A 200 -9.19 0.63 -17.92
CA GLY A 200 -8.18 0.86 -18.94
C GLY A 200 -6.95 1.51 -18.33
N HIS A 201 -5.76 1.29 -18.90
CA HIS A 201 -4.56 1.99 -18.46
C HIS A 201 -4.68 3.49 -18.77
N GLY A 202 -4.33 4.34 -17.81
CA GLY A 202 -4.50 5.80 -17.87
C GLY A 202 -5.92 6.28 -17.54
N LEU A 203 -6.87 5.39 -17.20
CA LEU A 203 -8.21 5.81 -16.79
C LEU A 203 -8.14 6.59 -15.46
N GLU A 204 -8.69 7.80 -15.46
CA GLU A 204 -8.92 8.62 -14.28
C GLU A 204 -10.41 8.58 -13.90
N VAL A 205 -10.72 8.31 -12.63
CA VAL A 205 -12.09 8.34 -12.10
C VAL A 205 -12.12 9.26 -10.87
N PRO A 206 -12.69 10.46 -11.00
CA PRO A 206 -12.92 11.35 -9.87
C PRO A 206 -13.88 10.71 -8.86
N VAL A 207 -13.54 10.79 -7.59
CA VAL A 207 -14.37 10.32 -6.46
C VAL A 207 -14.26 11.31 -5.29
N ALA A 208 -15.13 11.12 -4.30
CA ALA A 208 -14.99 11.81 -3.01
C ALA A 208 -14.26 10.88 -2.03
N SER A 209 -13.30 11.43 -1.29
CA SER A 209 -12.79 10.79 -0.07
C SER A 209 -13.90 10.68 0.97
N LEU A 210 -13.64 9.93 2.05
CA LEU A 210 -14.64 9.70 3.10
C LEU A 210 -15.06 10.97 3.85
N ASP A 211 -14.22 12.00 3.85
CA ASP A 211 -14.49 13.32 4.40
C ASP A 211 -14.87 14.37 3.33
N GLY A 212 -15.20 13.92 2.10
CA GLY A 212 -15.76 14.76 1.05
C GLY A 212 -14.75 15.56 0.22
N ARG A 213 -13.44 15.35 0.41
CA ARG A 213 -12.40 15.96 -0.45
C ARG A 213 -12.34 15.28 -1.81
N SER A 214 -11.87 16.01 -2.81
CA SER A 214 -11.63 15.44 -4.13
C SER A 214 -10.49 14.41 -4.06
N LEU A 215 -10.71 13.25 -4.67
CA LEU A 215 -9.71 12.19 -4.85
C LEU A 215 -9.86 11.63 -6.27
N THR A 216 -8.75 11.23 -6.89
CA THR A 216 -8.79 10.59 -8.21
C THR A 216 -8.26 9.16 -8.14
N ILE A 217 -9.04 8.20 -8.64
CA ILE A 217 -8.54 6.85 -8.93
C ILE A 217 -7.85 6.90 -10.29
N VAL A 218 -6.59 6.49 -10.36
CA VAL A 218 -5.82 6.39 -11.62
C VAL A 218 -5.53 4.92 -11.88
N CYS A 219 -5.84 4.42 -13.07
CA CYS A 219 -5.63 3.02 -13.42
C CYS A 219 -4.33 2.81 -14.19
N SER A 220 -3.63 1.73 -13.87
CA SER A 220 -2.53 1.22 -14.69
C SER A 220 -2.68 -0.27 -14.94
N TYR A 221 -2.16 -0.78 -16.07
CA TYR A 221 -1.94 -2.22 -16.17
C TYR A 221 -1.02 -2.68 -15.04
N HIS A 222 -1.23 -3.91 -14.56
CA HIS A 222 -0.42 -4.45 -13.49
C HIS A 222 1.04 -4.61 -13.96
N VAL A 223 1.99 -4.36 -13.07
CA VAL A 223 3.44 -4.53 -13.29
C VAL A 223 3.90 -6.00 -13.31
N SER A 224 3.02 -6.93 -13.71
CA SER A 224 3.37 -8.35 -13.75
C SER A 224 4.33 -8.63 -14.90
N GLN A 225 5.17 -9.66 -14.76
CA GLN A 225 6.08 -10.09 -15.83
C GLN A 225 5.35 -10.32 -17.15
N GLN A 226 4.13 -10.87 -17.12
CA GLN A 226 3.32 -11.06 -18.31
C GLN A 226 3.09 -9.74 -19.05
N ASN A 227 2.69 -8.67 -18.36
CA ASN A 227 2.41 -7.39 -18.99
C ASN A 227 3.69 -6.68 -19.44
N THR A 228 4.76 -6.76 -18.65
CA THR A 228 6.02 -6.07 -18.94
C THR A 228 6.81 -6.73 -20.06
N PHE A 229 6.87 -8.07 -20.11
CA PHE A 229 7.58 -8.79 -21.17
C PHE A 229 6.85 -8.73 -22.52
N THR A 230 5.53 -8.74 -22.51
CA THR A 230 4.71 -8.61 -23.74
C THR A 230 4.59 -7.17 -24.21
N LYS A 231 5.21 -6.20 -23.49
CA LYS A 231 5.10 -4.75 -23.75
C LYS A 231 3.67 -4.21 -23.68
N ARG A 232 2.74 -4.96 -23.09
CA ARG A 232 1.40 -4.44 -22.74
C ARG A 232 1.51 -3.28 -21.75
N LEU A 233 2.53 -3.31 -20.88
CA LEU A 233 2.97 -2.17 -20.09
C LEU A 233 4.44 -1.91 -20.37
N THR A 234 4.79 -0.66 -20.65
CA THR A 234 6.19 -0.20 -20.81
C THR A 234 6.58 0.72 -19.66
N GLU A 235 7.88 0.94 -19.45
CA GLU A 235 8.34 1.87 -18.40
C GLU A 235 7.82 3.30 -18.63
N PRO A 236 7.86 3.88 -19.86
CA PRO A 236 7.30 5.21 -20.10
C PRO A 236 5.79 5.32 -19.78
N MET A 237 5.02 4.25 -20.05
CA MET A 237 3.61 4.20 -19.71
C MET A 237 3.38 4.21 -18.19
N LEU A 238 4.18 3.44 -17.45
CA LEU A 238 4.09 3.42 -15.98
C LEU A 238 4.54 4.76 -15.38
N ASP A 239 5.61 5.33 -15.90
CA ASP A 239 6.14 6.63 -15.47
C ASP A 239 5.12 7.74 -15.69
N ALA A 240 4.43 7.75 -16.84
CA ALA A 240 3.36 8.71 -17.11
C ALA A 240 2.22 8.63 -16.07
N VAL A 241 1.86 7.42 -15.61
CA VAL A 241 0.86 7.25 -14.54
C VAL A 241 1.35 7.86 -13.22
N PHE A 242 2.62 7.65 -12.86
CA PHE A 242 3.17 8.21 -11.63
C PHE A 242 3.31 9.73 -11.71
N SER A 243 3.84 10.28 -12.81
CA SER A 243 3.90 11.73 -13.02
C SER A 243 2.52 12.37 -12.91
N ARG A 244 1.52 11.74 -13.55
CA ARG A 244 0.13 12.23 -13.47
C ARG A 244 -0.44 12.16 -12.06
N ALA A 245 -0.12 11.11 -11.30
CA ALA A 245 -0.54 11.01 -9.91
C ALA A 245 0.12 12.07 -9.00
N VAL A 246 1.36 12.44 -9.26
CA VAL A 246 2.04 13.54 -8.54
C VAL A 246 1.35 14.87 -8.85
N GLU A 247 1.09 15.19 -10.12
CA GLU A 247 0.35 16.39 -10.52
C GLU A 247 -1.01 16.51 -9.85
N LEU A 248 -1.76 15.41 -9.77
CA LEU A 248 -3.08 15.36 -9.14
C LEU A 248 -3.00 15.47 -7.61
N ALA A 249 -1.92 14.98 -6.99
CA ALA A 249 -1.73 15.04 -5.55
C ALA A 249 -1.28 16.44 -5.07
N ASP A 250 -0.73 17.27 -5.95
CA ASP A 250 -0.28 18.63 -5.62
C ASP A 250 -1.39 19.69 -5.77
N GLN A 251 -2.55 19.31 -6.31
CA GLN A 251 -3.78 20.12 -6.33
C GLN A 251 -4.46 20.13 -4.95
#